data_AF-A0A920BL23-F1
#
_entry.id   AF-A0A920BL23-F1
#
_cell.length_a   1.000
_cell.length_b   1.000
_cell.length_c   1.000
_cell.angle_alpha   90.00
_cell.angle_beta   90.00
_cell.angle_gamma   90.00
#
_symmetry.space_group_name_H-M   'P 1'
#
loop_
_entity.id
_entity.type
_entity.pdbx_description
1 polymer ?
#
loop_
_entity_poly.entity_id
_entity_poly.type
_entity_poly.pdbx_seq_one_letter_code
_entity_poly.pdbx_strand_id
1 'polypeptide(L)' 'MTIKKIAVIGGGTMGSGIAEVAAKSGCDTIVVEIDASLAEQAQKKLEVSTEKAVSRAKNDRRR' A
#
# COMPACT_ATOMS: atom_id res chain seq x y z
N MET A 1 7.71 -6.00 -21.85
CA MET A 1 6.39 -6.08 -21.20
C MET A 1 6.39 -5.13 -20.00
N THR A 2 5.35 -4.30 -19.84
CA THR A 2 5.23 -3.39 -18.70
C THR A 2 4.05 -3.83 -17.85
N ILE A 3 4.29 -4.10 -16.57
CA ILE A 3 3.23 -4.43 -15.61
C ILE A 3 2.49 -3.12 -15.29
N LYS A 4 1.18 -3.09 -15.52
CA LYS A 4 0.32 -1.92 -15.24
C LYS A 4 -0.61 -2.13 -14.04
N LYS A 5 -1.01 -3.37 -13.79
CA LYS A 5 -1.93 -3.77 -12.71
C LYS A 5 -1.34 -4.89 -11.89
N ILE A 6 -1.49 -4.79 -10.57
CA ILE A 6 -1.04 -5.80 -9.59
C ILE A 6 -2.20 -6.13 -8.66
N ALA A 7 -2.42 -7.42 -8.42
CA ALA A 7 -3.33 -7.89 -7.38
C ALA A 7 -2.53 -8.57 -6.26
N VAL A 8 -2.79 -8.16 -5.02
CA VAL A 8 -2.17 -8.72 -3.82
C VAL A 8 -3.24 -9.49 -3.05
N ILE A 9 -3.03 -10.79 -2.87
CA ILE A 9 -3.96 -11.66 -2.15
C ILE A 9 -3.53 -11.73 -0.69
N GLY A 10 -4.36 -11.20 0.21
CA GLY A 10 -4.08 -10.98 1.61
C GLY A 10 -3.47 -9.60 1.88
N GLY A 11 -4.11 -8.82 2.73
CA GLY A 11 -3.76 -7.47 3.18
C GLY A 11 -3.16 -7.42 4.59
N GLY A 12 -2.67 -8.56 5.09
CA GLY A 12 -1.86 -8.63 6.31
C GLY A 12 -0.55 -7.84 6.24
N THR A 13 0.37 -8.06 7.19
CA THR A 13 1.62 -7.27 7.30
C THR A 13 2.45 -7.26 6.01
N MET A 14 2.68 -8.45 5.42
CA MET A 14 3.46 -8.57 4.19
C MET A 14 2.70 -8.03 2.98
N GLY A 15 1.41 -8.36 2.86
CA GLY A 15 0.56 -7.93 1.76
C GLY A 15 0.41 -6.42 1.66
N SER A 16 0.19 -5.75 2.81
CA SER A 16 0.19 -4.29 2.88
C SER A 16 1.52 -3.69 2.41
N GLY A 17 2.66 -4.25 2.82
CA GLY A 17 3.98 -3.77 2.37
C GLY A 17 4.19 -3.94 0.86
N ILE A 18 3.79 -5.09 0.29
CA ILE A 18 3.88 -5.36 -1.14
C ILE A 18 2.98 -4.38 -1.91
N ALA A 19 1.74 -4.19 -1.45
CA ALA A 19 0.79 -3.29 -2.08
C ALA A 19 1.28 -1.83 -2.08
N GLU A 20 1.88 -1.38 -0.97
CA GLU A 20 2.46 -0.04 -0.86
C GLU A 20 3.62 0.16 -1.85
N VAL A 21 4.52 -0.80 -1.97
CA VAL A 21 5.65 -0.72 -2.93
C VAL A 21 5.14 -0.72 -4.36
N ALA A 22 4.21 -1.62 -4.70
CA ALA A 22 3.60 -1.69 -6.03
C ALA A 22 2.92 -0.37 -6.43
N ALA A 23 2.11 0.20 -5.52
CA ALA A 23 1.45 1.49 -5.74
C ALA A 23 2.47 2.63 -5.92
N LYS A 24 3.52 2.67 -5.10
CA LYS A 24 4.62 3.66 -5.23
C LYS A 24 5.40 3.54 -6.53
N SER A 25 5.50 2.33 -7.09
CA SER A 25 6.10 2.09 -8.41
C SER A 25 5.19 2.49 -9.57
N GLY A 26 4.00 3.05 -9.31
CA GLY A 26 3.05 3.51 -10.32
C GLY A 26 2.17 2.41 -10.90
N CYS A 27 2.09 1.25 -10.24
CA CYS A 27 1.16 0.18 -10.64
C CYS A 27 -0.21 0.40 -10.01
N ASP A 28 -1.27 0.24 -10.80
CA ASP A 28 -2.64 0.16 -10.28
C ASP A 28 -2.78 -1.12 -9.45
N THR A 29 -2.96 -0.98 -8.14
CA THR A 29 -2.78 -2.06 -7.17
C THR A 29 -4.08 -2.35 -6.44
N ILE A 30 -4.50 -3.62 -6.47
CA ILE A 30 -5.71 -4.13 -5.83
C ILE A 30 -5.31 -5.07 -4.70
N VAL A 31 -5.86 -4.88 -3.50
CA VAL A 31 -5.72 -5.82 -2.39
C VAL A 31 -7.01 -6.61 -2.25
N VAL A 32 -6.90 -7.94 -2.18
CA VAL A 32 -8.03 -8.85 -2.05
C VAL A 32 -7.94 -9.54 -0.69
N GLU A 33 -9.05 -9.52 0.04
CA GLU A 33 -9.20 -10.22 1.31
C GLU A 33 -10.43 -11.12 1.29
N ILE A 34 -10.47 -12.08 2.22
CA ILE A 34 -11.56 -13.06 2.32
C ILE A 34 -12.86 -12.46 2.88
N ASP A 35 -12.78 -11.34 3.60
CA ASP A 35 -13.93 -10.63 4.15
C ASP A 35 -13.70 -9.11 4.20
N ALA A 36 -14.79 -8.37 4.36
CA ALA A 36 -14.79 -6.91 4.35
C ALA A 36 -14.02 -6.31 5.56
N SER A 37 -14.06 -6.94 6.73
CA SER A 37 -13.38 -6.41 7.91
C SER A 37 -11.87 -6.47 7.76
N LEU A 38 -11.34 -7.54 7.16
CA LEU A 38 -9.93 -7.66 6.83
C LEU A 38 -9.52 -6.66 5.74
N ALA A 39 -10.37 -6.45 4.73
CA ALA A 39 -10.13 -5.45 3.70
C ALA A 39 -10.03 -4.04 4.29
N GLU A 40 -10.95 -3.66 5.18
CA GLU A 40 -10.92 -2.37 5.89
C GLU A 40 -9.66 -2.22 6.75
N GLN A 41 -9.25 -3.28 7.45
CA GLN A 41 -8.02 -3.27 8.25
C GLN A 41 -6.78 -3.09 7.37
N ALA A 42 -6.72 -3.76 6.22
CA ALA A 42 -5.63 -3.62 5.26
C ALA A 42 -5.57 -2.20 4.69
N GLN A 43 -6.72 -1.65 4.31
CA GLN A 43 -6.84 -0.26 3.84
C GLN A 43 -6.31 0.73 4.89
N LYS A 44 -6.76 0.62 6.14
CA LYS A 44 -6.31 1.50 7.23
C LYS A 44 -4.80 1.42 7.47
N LYS A 45 -4.21 0.22 7.37
CA LYS A 45 -2.74 0.04 7.49
C LYS A 45 -2.01 0.76 6.37
N LEU A 46 -2.50 0.62 5.13
CA LEU A 46 -1.93 1.29 3.95
C LEU A 46 -2.03 2.81 4.05
N GLU A 47 -3.16 3.35 4.50
CA GLU A 47 -3.36 4.78 4.73
C GLU A 47 -2.34 5.32 5.73
N VAL A 48 -2.24 4.70 6.91
CA VAL A 48 -1.30 5.12 7.96
C VAL A 48 0.16 5.01 7.50
N SER A 49 0.51 3.97 6.76
CA SER A 49 1.87 3.80 6.24
C SER A 49 2.22 4.88 5.20
N THR A 50 1.27 5.17 4.30
CA THR A 50 1.42 6.18 3.26
C THR A 50 1.54 7.59 3.86
N GLU A 51 0.70 7.93 4.85
CA GLU A 51 0.79 9.20 5.58
C GLU A 51 2.15 9.38 6.28
N LYS A 52 2.66 8.31 6.92
CA LYS A 52 3.99 8.31 7.52
C LYS A 52 5.09 8.50 6.48
N ALA A 53 4.98 7.87 5.32
CA ALA A 53 5.94 8.04 4.22
C ALA A 53 5.94 9.49 3.70
N VAL A 54 4.76 10.10 3.53
CA VAL A 54 4.62 11.49 3.09
C VAL A 54 5.17 12.47 4.12
N SER A 55 4.86 12.29 5.40
CA SER A 55 5.38 13.16 6.48
C SER A 55 6.90 13.07 6.61
N ARG A 56 7.47 11.86 6.51
CA ARG A 56 8.94 11.67 6.45
C ARG A 56 9.56 12.37 5.25
N ALA A 57 9.01 12.19 4.04
CA ALA A 57 9.52 12.83 2.84
C ALA A 57 9.48 14.37 2.91
N LYS A 58 8.44 14.94 3.54
CA LYS A 58 8.35 16.38 3.79
C LYS A 58 9.42 16.88 4.76
N ASN A 59 9.73 16.11 5.80
CA ASN A 59 10.75 16.45 6.77
C ASN A 59 12.17 16.30 6.18
N ASP A 60 12.37 15.32 5.30
CA ASP A 60 13.66 15.07 4.63
C ASP A 60 14.01 16.20 3.64
N ARG A 61 13.03 16.68 2.85
CA ARG A 61 13.23 17.82 1.92
C ARG A 61 13.46 19.18 2.58
N ARG A 62 13.31 19.28 3.91
CA ARG A 62 13.55 20.53 4.68
C ARG A 62 14.97 20.63 5.24
N ARG A 63 15.80 19.59 5.05
CA ARG A 63 17.25 19.62 5.30
C ARG A 63 17.99 19.91 4.00
#